data_AF-A0A2E9LCC2-F1
#
_entry.id   AF-A0A2E9LCC2-F1
#
_cell.length_a   1.000
_cell.length_b   1.000
_cell.length_c   1.000
_cell.angle_alpha   90.00
_cell.angle_beta   90.00
_cell.angle_gamma   90.00
#
_symmetry.space_group_name_H-M   'P 1'
#
loop_
_entity.id
_entity.type
_entity.pdbx_description
1 polymer ?
#
loop_
_entity_poly.entity_id
_entity_poly.type
_entity_poly.pdbx_seq_one_letter_code
_entity_poly.pdbx_strand_id
1 'polypeptide(L)'
;MMMKRISIIVIAVLTLTACGSSGKPETFTDQPGPLQSKYTELATQLLQGGENPNGVPLVQRNFIEGCMSGGIDETGSIIALASSCGCSYAGLVEFVRELTVSDIEAFKAFEAFDKQLEKDDGFRNLDTRVKEIFSSCQS
;
A
#
# COMPACT_ATOMS: atom_id res chain seq x y z
N MET A 1 -20.42 -0.90 27.39
CA MET A 1 -20.47 0.08 26.30
C MET A 1 -19.02 0.39 25.93
N MET A 2 -18.49 -0.27 24.89
CA MET A 2 -17.21 0.11 24.30
C MET A 2 -17.51 0.34 22.83
N MET A 3 -17.53 1.62 22.45
CA MET A 3 -17.56 2.01 21.05
C MET A 3 -16.30 1.42 20.43
N LYS A 4 -16.44 0.32 19.69
CA LYS A 4 -15.45 -0.09 18.68
C LYS A 4 -15.37 1.06 17.71
N ARG A 5 -14.45 2.00 17.96
CA ARG A 5 -14.12 3.08 17.04
C ARG A 5 -13.52 2.35 15.84
N ILE A 6 -14.30 2.28 14.78
CA ILE A 6 -13.87 1.74 13.50
C ILE A 6 -12.69 2.61 13.10
N SER A 7 -11.48 2.06 13.21
CA SER A 7 -10.24 2.73 12.88
C SER A 7 -10.28 3.02 11.38
N ILE A 8 -10.52 4.28 11.03
CA ILE A 8 -10.61 4.73 9.63
C ILE A 8 -9.18 4.92 9.15
N ILE A 9 -8.56 3.84 8.65
CA ILE A 9 -7.47 4.02 7.70
C ILE A 9 -8.10 4.67 6.47
N VAL A 10 -7.81 5.97 6.29
CA VAL A 10 -8.16 6.69 5.08
C VAL A 10 -7.33 6.06 3.96
N ILE A 11 -8.10 5.54 3.01
CA ILE A 11 -7.73 5.00 1.70
C ILE A 11 -6.38 5.54 1.25
N ALA A 12 -5.36 4.69 1.23
CA ALA A 12 -4.25 4.87 0.32
C ALA A 12 -4.84 4.75 -1.08
N VAL A 13 -5.33 5.86 -1.63
CA VAL A 13 -5.71 5.91 -3.04
C VAL A 13 -4.40 5.69 -3.77
N LEU A 14 -4.23 4.52 -4.38
CA LEU A 14 -3.06 4.26 -5.20
C LEU A 14 -3.30 5.08 -6.45
N THR A 15 -2.98 6.36 -6.39
CA THR A 15 -3.04 7.24 -7.54
C THR A 15 -1.98 6.72 -8.53
N LEU A 16 -2.36 5.74 -9.35
CA LEU A 16 -1.61 5.22 -10.48
C LEU A 16 -1.51 6.27 -11.59
N THR A 17 -1.87 7.52 -11.31
CA THR A 17 -1.75 8.69 -12.19
C THR A 17 -0.28 9.14 -12.26
N ALA A 18 0.56 8.29 -12.82
CA ALA A 18 1.89 8.68 -13.28
C ALA A 18 1.73 9.70 -14.42
N CYS A 19 1.80 10.99 -14.08
CA CYS A 19 1.98 12.07 -15.05
C CYS A 19 3.49 12.28 -15.23
N GLY A 20 4.10 11.60 -16.19
CA GLY A 20 5.53 11.78 -16.49
C GLY A 20 6.13 10.69 -17.38
N SER A 21 6.14 10.93 -18.70
CA SER A 21 6.96 10.34 -19.79
C SER A 21 7.17 8.81 -19.93
N SER A 22 6.91 7.98 -18.92
CA SER A 22 7.34 6.57 -18.90
C SER A 22 6.19 5.56 -18.95
N GLY A 23 4.96 6.03 -19.17
CA GLY A 23 3.77 5.18 -19.23
C GLY A 23 3.30 4.69 -17.86
N LYS A 24 2.15 4.02 -17.86
CA LYS A 24 1.57 3.39 -16.68
C LYS A 24 2.37 2.11 -16.34
N PRO A 25 2.64 1.80 -15.06
CA PRO A 25 3.28 0.52 -14.71
C PRO A 25 2.40 -0.66 -15.16
N GLU A 26 3.05 -1.73 -15.62
CA GLU A 26 2.42 -2.99 -16.04
C GLU A 26 2.75 -4.16 -15.10
N THR A 27 3.77 -4.00 -14.24
CA THR A 27 4.19 -4.97 -13.22
C THR A 27 4.50 -4.32 -11.87
N PHE A 28 4.62 -5.13 -10.82
CA PHE A 28 5.03 -4.66 -9.49
C PHE A 28 6.47 -4.14 -9.42
N THR A 29 7.32 -4.45 -10.42
CA THR A 29 8.74 -4.08 -10.42
C THR A 29 9.05 -2.89 -11.33
N ASP A 30 8.04 -2.36 -12.01
CA ASP A 30 8.25 -1.33 -13.02
C ASP A 30 8.64 0.02 -12.42
N GLN A 31 9.41 0.75 -13.23
CA GLN A 31 9.81 2.13 -12.96
C GLN A 31 10.47 2.28 -11.57
N PRO A 32 11.55 1.52 -11.29
CA PRO A 32 12.26 1.63 -10.03
C PRO A 32 12.84 3.04 -9.89
N GLY A 33 12.81 3.55 -8.67
CA GLY A 33 13.44 4.82 -8.35
C GLY A 33 13.50 5.06 -6.85
N PRO A 34 14.00 6.23 -6.43
CA PRO A 34 14.18 6.50 -5.02
C PRO A 34 12.85 6.63 -4.30
N LEU A 35 12.82 6.12 -3.07
CA LEU A 35 11.85 6.50 -2.06
C LEU A 35 11.93 8.02 -1.85
N GLN A 36 10.80 8.66 -1.56
CA GLN A 36 10.81 10.10 -1.33
C GLN A 36 11.70 10.46 -0.13
N SER A 37 12.41 11.59 -0.24
CA SER A 37 13.39 12.03 0.76
C SER A 37 12.81 12.11 2.17
N LYS A 38 11.56 12.60 2.29
CA LYS A 38 10.82 12.70 3.56
C LYS A 38 10.55 11.35 4.25
N TYR A 39 10.70 10.23 3.55
CA TYR A 39 10.49 8.88 4.07
C TYR A 39 11.78 8.08 4.20
N THR A 40 12.94 8.65 3.86
CA THR A 40 14.22 7.94 3.85
C THR A 40 14.59 7.40 5.24
N GLU A 41 14.31 8.15 6.31
CA GLU A 41 14.58 7.71 7.69
C GLU A 41 13.64 6.57 8.15
N LEU A 42 12.52 6.37 7.45
CA LEU A 42 11.53 5.32 7.72
C LEU A 42 11.67 4.14 6.77
N ALA A 43 12.72 4.11 5.93
CA ALA A 43 12.91 3.09 4.90
C ALA A 43 12.90 1.67 5.49
N THR A 44 13.44 1.47 6.71
CA THR A 44 13.45 0.16 7.38
C THR A 44 12.06 -0.35 7.77
N GLN A 45 11.07 0.54 7.90
CA GLN A 45 9.70 0.19 8.22
C GLN A 45 8.84 0.08 6.95
N LEU A 46 9.11 0.95 5.98
CA LEU A 46 8.35 1.04 4.73
C LEU A 46 8.74 0.00 3.68
N LEU A 47 9.98 -0.46 3.71
CA LEU A 47 10.54 -1.42 2.76
C LEU A 47 10.88 -2.71 3.51
N GLN A 48 10.49 -3.86 2.95
CA GLN A 48 10.74 -5.14 3.59
C GLN A 48 12.10 -5.71 3.19
N GLY A 49 12.64 -6.63 4.01
CA GLY A 49 13.71 -7.53 3.58
C GLY A 49 15.02 -6.90 3.09
N GLY A 50 15.33 -5.65 3.43
CA GLY A 50 16.56 -4.98 3.00
C GLY A 50 16.53 -4.47 1.56
N GLU A 51 15.35 -4.23 1.01
CA GLU A 51 15.15 -3.54 -0.26
C GLU A 51 15.97 -2.24 -0.37
N ASN A 52 16.46 -1.95 -1.58
CA ASN A 52 17.25 -0.74 -1.84
C ASN A 52 16.34 0.50 -1.88
N PRO A 53 16.51 1.49 -0.99
CA PRO A 53 15.70 2.71 -0.99
C PRO A 53 15.81 3.54 -2.28
N ASN A 54 16.81 3.29 -3.12
CA ASN A 54 17.01 3.97 -4.40
C ASN A 54 16.38 3.23 -5.59
N GLY A 55 15.84 2.04 -5.38
CA GLY A 55 15.32 1.15 -6.43
C GLY A 55 13.90 0.66 -6.17
N VAL A 56 13.09 1.45 -5.46
CA VAL A 56 11.73 1.10 -5.07
C VAL A 56 10.81 1.22 -6.29
N PRO A 57 10.03 0.17 -6.64
CA PRO A 57 9.09 0.24 -7.76
C PRO A 57 8.05 1.34 -7.59
N LEU A 58 7.54 1.86 -8.71
CA LEU A 58 6.58 2.97 -8.69
C LEU A 58 5.30 2.64 -7.90
N VAL A 59 4.78 1.42 -8.06
CA VAL A 59 3.54 0.97 -7.40
C VAL A 59 3.69 1.03 -5.88
N GLN A 60 4.81 0.53 -5.36
CA GLN A 60 5.14 0.56 -3.94
C GLN A 60 5.32 2.00 -3.43
N ARG A 61 6.02 2.86 -4.20
CA ARG A 61 6.19 4.27 -3.84
C ARG A 61 4.85 5.00 -3.75
N ASN A 62 3.94 4.75 -4.68
CA ASN A 62 2.60 5.35 -4.68
C ASN A 62 1.76 4.83 -3.51
N PHE A 63 1.85 3.53 -3.19
CA PHE A 63 1.22 2.97 -2.00
C PHE A 63 1.71 3.66 -0.73
N ILE A 64 3.04 3.76 -0.58
CA ILE A 64 3.67 4.39 0.58
C ILE A 64 3.20 5.85 0.72
N GLU A 65 3.21 6.63 -0.36
CA GLU A 65 2.74 8.02 -0.32
C GLU A 65 1.28 8.12 0.11
N GLY A 66 0.39 7.32 -0.50
CA GLY A 66 -1.03 7.30 -0.14
C GLY A 66 -1.24 6.90 1.32
N CYS A 67 -0.56 5.85 1.77
CA CYS A 67 -0.70 5.33 3.13
C CYS A 67 -0.17 6.31 4.19
N MET A 68 1.01 6.90 3.95
CA MET A 68 1.64 7.83 4.89
C MET A 68 0.99 9.22 4.90
N SER A 69 0.34 9.63 3.81
CA SER A 69 -0.37 10.92 3.75
C SER A 69 -1.80 10.85 4.30
N GLY A 70 -2.47 9.69 4.15
CA GLY A 70 -3.82 9.47 4.67
C GLY A 70 -3.89 8.91 6.08
N GLY A 71 -2.82 8.22 6.53
CA GLY A 71 -2.80 7.54 7.81
C GLY A 71 -2.57 8.46 9.00
N ILE A 72 -3.41 8.31 10.03
CA ILE A 72 -3.12 8.77 11.39
C ILE A 72 -3.18 7.50 12.24
N ASP A 73 -2.05 7.08 12.80
CA ASP A 73 -2.05 6.02 13.81
C ASP A 73 -2.72 6.54 15.10
N GLU A 74 -3.47 5.69 15.79
CA GLU A 74 -4.15 6.00 17.06
C GLU A 74 -3.15 6.43 18.16
N THR A 75 -1.89 5.99 18.04
CA THR A 75 -0.81 6.38 18.96
C THR A 75 -0.10 7.68 18.56
N GLY A 76 -0.35 8.19 17.34
CA GLY A 76 0.39 9.31 16.75
C GLY A 76 1.83 8.96 16.34
N SER A 77 2.21 7.68 16.36
CA SER A 77 3.57 7.25 16.02
C SER A 77 3.75 7.11 14.51
N ILE A 78 4.57 8.00 13.93
CA ILE A 78 4.96 7.92 12.51
C ILE A 78 5.70 6.62 12.17
N ILE A 79 6.42 6.04 13.13
CA ILE A 79 7.13 4.77 12.96
C ILE A 79 6.14 3.62 12.88
N ALA A 80 5.13 3.59 13.74
CA ALA A 80 4.10 2.54 13.71
C ALA A 80 3.26 2.63 12.44
N LEU A 81 2.93 3.85 11.99
CA LEU A 81 2.29 4.07 10.70
C LEU A 81 3.16 3.54 9.54
N ALA A 82 4.45 3.88 9.52
CA ALA A 82 5.37 3.41 8.49
C ALA A 82 5.45 1.87 8.45
N SER A 83 5.54 1.21 9.61
CA SER A 83 5.55 -0.26 9.69
C SER A 83 4.24 -0.86 9.17
N SER A 84 3.10 -0.26 9.55
CA SER A 84 1.78 -0.67 9.08
C SER A 84 1.67 -0.55 7.55
N CYS A 85 2.18 0.54 6.97
CA CYS A 85 2.17 0.78 5.53
C CYS A 85 3.04 -0.24 4.78
N GLY A 86 4.28 -0.48 5.23
CA GLY A 86 5.16 -1.47 4.62
C GLY A 86 4.60 -2.89 4.71
N CYS A 87 4.07 -3.27 5.87
CA CYS A 87 3.40 -4.55 6.09
C CYS A 87 2.17 -4.72 5.17
N SER A 88 1.31 -3.70 5.10
CA SER A 88 0.07 -3.78 4.32
C SER A 88 0.36 -3.92 2.82
N TYR A 89 1.35 -3.20 2.30
CA TYR A 89 1.76 -3.33 0.90
C TYR A 89 2.22 -4.76 0.58
N ALA A 90 3.12 -5.30 1.39
CA ALA A 90 3.65 -6.64 1.17
C ALA A 90 2.54 -7.70 1.26
N GLY A 91 1.67 -7.62 2.28
CA GLY A 91 0.55 -8.54 2.42
C GLY A 91 -0.43 -8.48 1.25
N LEU A 92 -0.70 -7.29 0.72
CA LEU A 92 -1.55 -7.14 -0.47
C LEU A 92 -0.92 -7.78 -1.71
N VAL A 93 0.38 -7.55 -1.95
CA VAL A 93 1.10 -8.13 -3.08
C VAL A 93 1.16 -9.65 -2.98
N GLU A 94 1.41 -10.19 -1.79
CA GLU A 94 1.39 -11.63 -1.52
C GLU A 94 0.00 -12.21 -1.79
N PHE A 95 -1.04 -11.60 -1.22
CA PHE A 95 -2.43 -12.03 -1.41
C PHE A 95 -2.85 -12.10 -2.88
N VAL A 96 -2.57 -11.07 -3.68
CA VAL A 96 -2.95 -11.10 -5.11
C VAL A 96 -2.13 -12.11 -5.91
N ARG A 97 -0.90 -12.41 -5.50
CA ARG A 97 -0.08 -13.47 -6.10
C ARG A 97 -0.60 -14.85 -5.77
N GLU A 98 -1.12 -15.07 -4.56
CA GLU A 98 -1.74 -16.35 -4.19
C GLU A 98 -3.04 -16.63 -4.95
N LEU A 99 -3.77 -15.58 -5.35
CA LEU A 99 -5.03 -15.70 -6.08
C LEU A 99 -4.90 -15.86 -7.58
N THR A 100 -3.70 -15.71 -8.13
CA THR A 100 -3.49 -15.63 -9.59
C THR A 100 -2.39 -16.57 -10.04
N VAL A 101 -2.35 -16.88 -11.33
CA VAL A 101 -1.41 -17.87 -11.89
C VAL A 101 -0.10 -17.20 -12.32
N SER A 102 -0.10 -15.88 -12.50
CA SER A 102 1.06 -15.11 -12.94
C SER A 102 1.14 -13.73 -12.29
N ASP A 103 2.35 -13.17 -12.23
CA ASP A 103 2.59 -11.84 -11.64
C ASP A 103 1.87 -10.71 -12.41
N ILE A 104 1.65 -10.89 -13.72
CA ILE A 104 0.88 -9.95 -14.54
C ILE A 104 -0.60 -9.98 -14.15
N GLU A 105 -1.17 -11.16 -13.89
CA GLU A 105 -2.54 -11.27 -13.40
C GLU A 105 -2.67 -10.74 -11.97
N ALA A 106 -1.68 -11.01 -11.12
CA ALA A 106 -1.58 -10.47 -9.77
C ALA A 106 -1.59 -8.94 -9.79
N PHE A 107 -0.80 -8.32 -10.67
CA PHE A 107 -0.77 -6.88 -10.86
C PHE A 107 -2.13 -6.34 -11.31
N LYS A 108 -2.77 -6.96 -12.31
CA LYS A 108 -4.12 -6.56 -12.75
C LYS A 108 -5.17 -6.68 -11.64
N ALA A 109 -5.08 -7.71 -10.80
CA ALA A 109 -5.95 -7.88 -9.64
C ALA A 109 -5.72 -6.77 -8.61
N PHE A 110 -4.46 -6.42 -8.34
CA PHE A 110 -4.10 -5.29 -7.48
C PHE A 110 -4.67 -3.96 -7.99
N GLU A 111 -4.53 -3.68 -9.30
CA GLU A 111 -5.13 -2.49 -9.91
C GLU A 111 -6.65 -2.49 -9.85
N ALA A 112 -7.29 -3.66 -9.89
CA ALA A 112 -8.73 -3.77 -9.78
C ALA A 112 -9.20 -3.46 -8.34
N PHE A 113 -8.47 -3.91 -7.32
CA PHE A 113 -8.75 -3.57 -5.92
C PHE A 113 -8.61 -2.07 -5.66
N ASP A 114 -7.55 -1.46 -6.18
CA ASP A 114 -7.34 -0.03 -6.08
C ASP A 114 -8.49 0.79 -6.68
N LYS A 115 -8.90 0.44 -7.91
CA LYS A 115 -10.05 1.10 -8.57
C LYS A 115 -11.37 0.90 -7.84
N GLN A 116 -11.55 -0.22 -7.14
CA GLN A 116 -12.73 -0.45 -6.31
C GLN A 116 -12.71 0.46 -5.08
N LEU A 117 -11.54 0.63 -4.45
CA LEU A 117 -11.36 1.56 -3.33
C LEU A 117 -11.69 3.01 -3.70
N GLU A 118 -11.32 3.45 -4.89
CA GLU A 118 -11.65 4.78 -5.41
C GLU A 118 -13.16 5.00 -5.64
N LYS A 119 -13.91 3.93 -5.97
CA LYS A 119 -15.32 4.03 -6.42
C LYS A 119 -16.35 3.78 -5.32
N ASP A 120 -16.04 2.94 -4.34
CA ASP A 120 -17.05 2.37 -3.43
C ASP A 120 -17.11 3.05 -2.04
N ASP A 121 -16.77 4.34 -1.95
CA ASP A 121 -16.77 5.08 -0.67
C ASP A 121 -15.84 4.42 0.38
N GLY A 122 -14.76 3.78 -0.11
CA GLY A 122 -13.67 3.22 0.68
C GLY A 122 -13.87 1.78 1.18
N PHE A 123 -13.47 1.56 2.43
CA PHE A 123 -13.14 0.24 3.00
C PHE A 123 -14.33 -0.71 3.17
N ARG A 124 -15.57 -0.24 3.02
CA ARG A 124 -16.77 -1.02 3.39
C ARG A 124 -16.98 -2.26 2.53
N ASN A 125 -16.71 -2.17 1.23
CA ASN A 125 -16.97 -3.24 0.27
C ASN A 125 -15.73 -4.08 -0.07
N LEU A 126 -14.59 -3.82 0.56
CA LEU A 126 -13.39 -4.64 0.38
C LEU A 126 -13.63 -6.09 0.82
N ASP A 127 -12.98 -7.01 0.11
CA ASP A 127 -12.84 -8.42 0.52
C ASP A 127 -12.35 -8.49 1.97
N THR A 128 -12.98 -9.34 2.79
CA THR A 128 -12.66 -9.48 4.21
C THR A 128 -11.19 -9.83 4.42
N ARG A 129 -10.57 -10.60 3.53
CA ARG A 129 -9.15 -10.96 3.61
C ARG A 129 -8.24 -9.76 3.41
N VAL A 130 -8.63 -8.83 2.54
CA VAL A 130 -7.93 -7.55 2.36
C VAL A 130 -8.02 -6.72 3.65
N LYS A 131 -9.20 -6.67 4.28
CA LYS A 131 -9.38 -5.99 5.58
C LYS A 131 -8.56 -6.63 6.70
N GLU A 132 -8.43 -7.96 6.69
CA GLU A 132 -7.63 -8.72 7.65
C GLU A 132 -6.14 -8.40 7.51
N ILE A 133 -5.61 -8.27 6.28
CA ILE A 133 -4.22 -7.84 6.05
C ILE A 133 -3.95 -6.50 6.74
N PHE A 134 -4.76 -5.48 6.46
CA PHE A 134 -4.59 -4.17 7.08
C PHE A 134 -4.73 -4.20 8.60
N SER A 135 -5.64 -5.01 9.13
CA SER A 135 -5.84 -5.13 10.57
C SER A 135 -4.67 -5.84 11.25
N SER A 136 -4.11 -6.87 10.62
CA SER A 136 -2.96 -7.62 11.14
C SER A 136 -1.67 -6.77 11.19
N CYS A 137 -1.55 -5.80 10.29
CA CYS A 137 -0.41 -4.90 10.20
C CYS A 137 -0.44 -3.74 11.22
N GLN A 138 -1.55 -3.53 11.93
CA GLN A 138 -1.72 -2.47 12.94
C GLN A 138 -1.34 -2.92 14.38
N SER A 139 -0.93 -4.17 14.56
CA SER A 139 -0.73 -4.80 15.89
C SER A 139 0.66 -4.59 16.47
#